data_AF-A0A661UHF6-F1
#
_entry.id   AF-A0A661UHF6-F1
#
_cell.length_a   1.000
_cell.length_b   1.000
_cell.length_c   1.000
_cell.angle_alpha   90.00
_cell.angle_beta   90.00
_cell.angle_gamma   90.00
#
_symmetry.space_group_name_H-M   'P 1'
#
loop_
_entity.id
_entity.type
_entity.pdbx_description
1 polymer ?
#
loop_
_entity_poly.entity_id
_entity_poly.type
_entity_poly.pdbx_seq_one_letter_code
_entity_poly.pdbx_strand_id
1 'polypeptide(L)'
;MFSRPENGKNKFYSAVSEPKFILSFIIVFFFCFLSADRISFENITVFANKKDLPFAEKIVRQISSDIDNFQMKIGLYPNIPVRIVIAADKAEYAKWTANSSKLIEFSEAFFDNRTQTIY
;
A
#
# COMPACT_ATOMS: atom_id res chain seq x y z
N MET A 1 -81.88 1.31 -18.80
CA MET A 1 -80.78 2.29 -18.73
C MET A 1 -79.80 1.77 -17.68
N PHE A 2 -78.76 1.05 -18.09
CA PHE A 2 -77.78 0.42 -17.20
C PHE A 2 -76.46 1.20 -17.28
N SER A 3 -76.09 1.86 -16.18
CA SER A 3 -74.78 2.51 -16.05
C SER A 3 -73.76 1.51 -15.53
N ARG A 4 -72.71 1.24 -16.32
CA ARG A 4 -71.52 0.48 -15.91
C ARG A 4 -70.56 1.40 -15.13
N PRO A 5 -70.00 0.97 -13.99
CA PRO A 5 -68.91 1.71 -13.36
C PRO A 5 -67.58 1.47 -14.08
N GLU A 6 -66.79 2.53 -14.17
CA GLU A 6 -65.48 2.55 -14.80
C GLU A 6 -64.45 1.70 -14.03
N ASN A 7 -63.62 1.04 -14.82
CA ASN A 7 -62.57 0.13 -14.39
C ASN A 7 -61.39 0.93 -13.80
N GLY A 8 -61.19 0.83 -12.49
CA GLY A 8 -60.12 1.49 -11.75
C GLY A 8 -58.74 0.98 -12.16
N LYS A 9 -57.96 1.84 -12.85
CA LYS A 9 -56.56 1.58 -13.20
C LYS A 9 -55.69 1.76 -11.95
N ASN A 10 -55.27 0.65 -11.35
CA ASN A 10 -54.23 0.61 -10.32
C ASN A 10 -52.90 1.10 -10.90
N LYS A 11 -52.54 2.36 -10.59
CA LYS A 11 -51.21 2.90 -10.85
C LYS A 11 -50.23 2.39 -9.79
N PHE A 12 -49.62 1.24 -10.04
CA PHE A 12 -48.38 0.84 -9.37
C PHE A 12 -47.25 1.74 -9.89
N TYR A 13 -47.01 2.87 -9.22
CA TYR A 13 -45.77 3.60 -9.37
C TYR A 13 -44.68 2.83 -8.59
N SER A 14 -43.86 2.08 -9.30
CA SER A 14 -42.55 1.65 -8.79
C SER A 14 -41.75 2.91 -8.47
N ALA A 15 -41.42 3.12 -7.19
CA ALA A 15 -40.53 4.17 -6.76
C ALA A 15 -39.15 3.96 -7.41
N VAL A 16 -38.93 4.66 -8.53
CA VAL A 16 -37.61 4.73 -9.17
C VAL A 16 -36.74 5.58 -8.25
N SER A 17 -35.90 4.92 -7.45
CA SER A 17 -34.91 5.59 -6.61
C SER A 17 -33.98 6.43 -7.49
N GLU A 18 -33.81 7.70 -7.13
CA GLU A 18 -33.00 8.62 -7.94
C GLU A 18 -31.56 8.10 -8.07
N PRO A 19 -30.99 8.04 -9.30
CA PRO A 19 -29.65 7.46 -9.55
C PRO A 19 -28.51 8.23 -8.86
N LYS A 20 -28.78 9.42 -8.32
CA LYS A 20 -27.82 10.26 -7.60
C LYS A 20 -27.35 9.61 -6.29
N PHE A 21 -28.20 8.84 -5.62
CA PHE A 21 -27.84 8.16 -4.37
C PHE A 21 -26.89 6.97 -4.60
N ILE A 22 -27.08 6.25 -5.70
CA ILE A 22 -26.26 5.09 -6.08
C ILE A 22 -24.84 5.53 -6.45
N LEU A 23 -24.71 6.64 -7.19
CA LEU A 23 -23.41 7.17 -7.59
C LEU A 23 -22.57 7.64 -6.37
N SER A 24 -23.22 8.28 -5.40
CA SER A 24 -22.58 8.69 -4.14
C SER A 24 -22.04 7.47 -3.37
N PHE A 25 -22.81 6.39 -3.32
CA PHE A 25 -22.42 5.17 -2.61
C PHE A 25 -21.22 4.46 -3.26
N ILE A 26 -21.16 4.44 -4.60
CA ILE A 26 -20.04 3.85 -5.35
C ILE A 26 -18.74 4.65 -5.11
N ILE A 27 -18.82 5.98 -5.06
CA ILE A 27 -17.66 6.84 -4.82
C ILE A 27 -17.12 6.61 -3.39
N VAL A 28 -18.00 6.56 -2.38
CA VAL A 28 -17.57 6.29 -0.99
C VAL A 28 -16.97 4.88 -0.86
N PHE A 29 -17.55 3.88 -1.54
CA PHE A 29 -17.03 2.52 -1.53
C PHE A 29 -15.65 2.41 -2.18
N PHE A 30 -15.38 3.16 -3.25
CA PHE A 30 -14.09 3.12 -3.96
C PHE A 30 -12.94 3.69 -3.11
N PHE A 31 -13.20 4.68 -2.27
CA PHE A 31 -12.17 5.28 -1.40
C PHE A 31 -11.73 4.38 -0.24
N CYS A 32 -12.53 3.39 0.17
CA CYS A 32 -12.17 2.49 1.28
C CYS A 32 -11.06 1.48 0.94
N PHE A 33 -10.74 1.26 -0.33
CA PHE A 33 -9.77 0.22 -0.73
C PHE A 33 -8.33 0.73 -0.96
N LEU A 34 -8.06 2.02 -0.79
CA LEU A 34 -6.76 2.62 -1.11
C LEU A 34 -5.76 2.67 0.06
N SER A 35 -5.83 1.74 1.00
CA SER A 35 -4.86 1.66 2.11
C SER A 35 -3.63 0.86 1.70
N ALA A 36 -2.49 1.54 1.56
CA ALA A 36 -1.19 0.88 1.42
C ALA A 36 -0.71 0.40 2.81
N ASP A 37 -0.49 -0.90 2.95
CA ASP A 37 0.00 -1.50 4.19
C ASP A 37 1.45 -1.05 4.47
N ARG A 38 1.72 -0.57 5.69
CA ARG A 38 3.06 -0.20 6.16
C ARG A 38 3.40 -1.01 7.40
N ILE A 39 4.63 -1.52 7.45
CA ILE A 39 5.20 -2.08 8.67
C ILE A 39 6.30 -1.15 9.18
N SER A 40 6.23 -0.83 10.47
CA SER A 40 7.30 -0.17 11.20
C SER A 40 7.77 -1.11 12.31
N PHE A 41 9.07 -1.38 12.35
CA PHE A 41 9.74 -2.05 13.46
C PHE A 41 10.80 -1.09 13.98
N GLU A 42 10.61 -0.58 15.21
CA GLU A 42 11.55 0.34 15.84
C GLU A 42 11.87 1.56 14.95
N ASN A 43 13.15 1.76 14.62
CA ASN A 43 13.66 2.80 13.72
C ASN A 43 13.69 2.36 12.23
N ILE A 44 13.22 1.16 11.90
CA ILE A 44 13.22 0.60 10.55
C ILE A 44 11.78 0.60 9.99
N THR A 45 11.56 1.36 8.91
CA THR A 45 10.30 1.35 8.18
C THR A 45 10.44 0.55 6.90
N VAL A 46 9.56 -0.45 6.70
CA VAL A 46 9.61 -1.30 5.51
C VAL A 46 8.34 -1.21 4.69
N PHE A 47 8.55 -1.00 3.39
CA PHE A 47 7.51 -0.96 2.37
C PHE A 47 7.65 -2.21 1.50
N ALA A 48 6.66 -3.08 1.55
CA ALA A 48 6.61 -4.32 0.78
C ALA A 48 5.17 -4.63 0.40
N ASN A 49 4.98 -5.45 -0.64
CA ASN A 49 3.65 -5.94 -0.97
C ASN A 49 3.09 -6.84 0.14
N LYS A 50 1.76 -6.87 0.25
CA LYS A 50 1.05 -7.64 1.28
C LYS A 50 1.41 -9.14 1.29
N LYS A 51 1.67 -9.71 0.11
CA LYS A 51 2.09 -11.13 -0.03
C LYS A 51 3.48 -11.40 0.54
N ASP A 52 4.37 -10.40 0.54
CA ASP A 52 5.79 -10.52 0.91
C ASP A 52 6.04 -10.04 2.34
N LEU A 53 5.00 -9.52 2.98
CA LEU A 53 5.01 -8.92 4.31
C LEU A 53 5.55 -9.85 5.42
N PRO A 54 5.21 -11.16 5.47
CA PRO A 54 5.82 -12.09 6.43
C PRO A 54 7.33 -12.31 6.22
N PHE A 55 7.80 -12.20 4.97
CA PHE A 55 9.21 -12.34 4.63
C PHE A 55 9.97 -11.05 4.97
N ALA A 56 9.39 -9.90 4.64
CA ALA A 56 9.90 -8.58 5.00
C ALA A 56 10.09 -8.46 6.53
N GLU A 57 9.12 -8.92 7.32
CA GLU A 57 9.22 -8.92 8.78
C GLU A 57 10.42 -9.74 9.30
N LYS A 58 10.67 -10.94 8.74
CA LYS A 58 11.82 -11.76 9.12
C LYS A 58 13.15 -11.08 8.81
N ILE A 59 13.25 -10.47 7.62
CA ILE A 59 14.45 -9.72 7.21
C ILE A 59 14.69 -8.57 8.19
N VAL A 60 13.66 -7.80 8.53
CA VAL A 60 13.80 -6.64 9.41
C VAL A 60 14.25 -7.02 10.81
N ARG A 61 13.71 -8.11 11.35
CA ARG A 61 14.15 -8.63 12.66
C ARG A 61 15.62 -9.05 12.63
N GLN A 62 16.06 -9.70 11.55
CA GLN A 62 17.46 -10.09 11.39
C GLN A 62 18.35 -8.85 11.27
N ILE A 63 17.97 -7.87 10.45
CA ILE A 63 18.72 -6.61 10.28
C ILE A 63 18.81 -5.84 11.60
N SER A 64 17.72 -5.72 12.36
CA SER A 64 17.73 -5.08 13.68
C SER A 64 18.72 -5.78 14.62
N SER A 65 18.69 -7.12 14.69
CA SER A 65 19.65 -7.87 15.51
C SER A 65 21.11 -7.69 15.04
N ASP A 66 21.36 -7.65 13.73
CA ASP A 66 22.70 -7.44 13.17
C ASP A 66 23.20 -6.01 13.45
N ILE A 67 22.32 -5.01 13.39
CA ILE A 67 22.60 -3.63 13.78
C ILE A 67 22.98 -3.56 15.25
N ASP A 68 22.19 -4.14 16.15
CA ASP A 68 22.47 -4.15 17.59
C ASP A 68 23.83 -4.79 17.88
N ASN A 69 24.10 -5.95 17.26
CA ASN A 69 25.37 -6.64 17.40
C ASN A 69 26.56 -5.82 16.88
N PHE A 70 26.37 -5.10 15.77
CA PHE A 70 27.39 -4.22 15.22
C PHE A 70 27.64 -3.01 16.13
N GLN A 71 26.57 -2.34 16.58
CA GLN A 71 26.62 -1.19 17.49
C GLN A 71 27.31 -1.54 18.81
N MET A 72 27.01 -2.72 19.37
CA MET A 72 27.67 -3.24 20.56
C MET A 72 29.18 -3.43 20.35
N LYS A 73 29.60 -3.97 19.19
CA LYS A 73 31.02 -4.18 18.88
C LYS A 73 31.80 -2.88 18.74
N ILE A 74 31.19 -1.83 18.17
CA ILE A 74 31.84 -0.53 17.98
C ILE A 74 31.66 0.43 19.17
N GLY A 75 30.77 0.10 20.12
CA GLY A 75 30.47 0.92 21.29
C GLY A 75 29.67 2.19 20.99
N LEU A 76 28.99 2.27 19.84
CA LEU A 76 28.22 3.43 19.39
C LEU A 76 26.80 3.00 19.06
N TYR A 77 25.80 3.72 19.59
CA TYR A 77 24.37 3.40 19.46
C TYR A 77 23.59 4.54 18.80
N PRO A 78 23.85 4.85 17.52
CA PRO A 78 23.14 5.91 16.82
C PRO A 78 21.69 5.50 16.55
N ASN A 79 20.73 6.38 16.89
CA ASN A 79 19.32 6.20 16.55
C ASN A 79 19.01 6.81 15.17
N ILE A 80 19.41 6.12 14.11
CA ILE A 80 19.20 6.57 12.72
C ILE A 80 17.98 5.86 12.15
N PRO A 81 16.98 6.59 11.61
CA PRO A 81 15.85 5.97 10.94
C PRO A 81 16.29 5.34 9.61
N VAL A 82 15.95 4.07 9.41
CA VAL A 82 16.28 3.33 8.18
C VAL A 82 14.99 3.05 7.41
N ARG A 83 14.98 3.40 6.13
CA ARG A 83 13.88 3.04 5.22
C ARG A 83 14.32 1.91 4.31
N ILE A 84 13.52 0.86 4.23
CA ILE A 84 13.73 -0.26 3.30
C ILE A 84 12.50 -0.39 2.41
N VAL A 85 12.71 -0.52 1.11
CA VAL A 85 11.66 -0.75 0.14
C VAL A 85 11.99 -2.03 -0.62
N ILE A 86 11.06 -2.98 -0.63
CA ILE A 86 11.23 -4.28 -1.29
C ILE A 86 10.34 -4.29 -2.53
N ALA A 87 10.97 -4.34 -3.70
CA ALA A 87 10.26 -4.43 -4.97
C ALA A 87 9.59 -5.81 -5.12
N ALA A 88 8.43 -5.85 -5.79
CA ALA A 88 7.73 -7.10 -6.11
C ALA A 88 8.51 -7.97 -7.09
N ASP A 89 9.22 -7.31 -8.00
CA ASP A 89 9.90 -7.90 -9.13
C ASP A 89 11.01 -6.98 -9.68
N LYS A 90 11.79 -7.51 -10.61
CA LYS A 90 12.89 -6.78 -11.25
C LYS A 90 12.43 -5.55 -12.05
N ALA A 91 11.20 -5.55 -12.57
CA ALA A 91 10.70 -4.44 -13.37
C ALA A 91 10.30 -3.25 -12.48
N GLU A 92 9.69 -3.51 -11.32
CA GLU A 92 9.44 -2.50 -10.29
C GLU A 92 10.75 -1.96 -9.72
N TYR A 93 11.71 -2.83 -9.42
CA TYR A 93 13.05 -2.44 -8.98
C TYR A 93 13.70 -1.50 -10.01
N ALA A 94 13.72 -1.88 -11.28
CA ALA A 94 14.29 -1.08 -12.36
C ALA A 94 13.63 0.30 -12.49
N LYS A 95 12.32 0.42 -12.22
CA LYS A 95 11.63 1.73 -12.23
C LYS A 95 12.12 2.65 -11.12
N TRP A 96 12.38 2.11 -9.93
CA TRP A 96 12.90 2.90 -8.81
C TRP A 96 14.37 3.28 -9.02
N THR A 97 15.13 2.40 -9.68
CA THR A 97 16.56 2.61 -9.91
C THR A 97 16.87 3.39 -11.19
N ALA A 98 15.90 3.56 -12.10
CA ALA A 98 16.10 4.21 -13.41
C ALA A 98 16.66 5.64 -13.34
N ASN A 99 16.35 6.38 -12.27
CA ASN A 99 16.86 7.75 -12.06
C ASN A 99 18.12 7.80 -11.19
N SER A 100 18.56 6.64 -10.71
CA SER A 100 19.71 6.45 -9.85
C SER A 100 20.93 6.11 -10.72
N SER A 101 22.15 6.36 -10.24
CA SER A 101 23.37 6.27 -11.05
C SER A 101 23.55 4.92 -11.79
N LYS A 102 24.19 4.95 -12.97
CA LYS A 102 24.45 3.81 -13.89
C LYS A 102 25.01 2.52 -13.26
N LEU A 103 25.61 2.60 -12.06
CA LEU A 103 26.19 1.43 -11.38
C LEU A 103 25.14 0.55 -10.70
N ILE A 104 23.92 1.06 -10.49
CA ILE A 104 22.87 0.36 -9.74
C ILE A 104 22.19 -0.73 -10.59
N GLU A 105 22.29 -0.65 -11.92
CA GLU A 105 21.68 -1.60 -12.87
C GLU A 105 22.14 -3.07 -12.68
N PHE A 106 23.22 -3.30 -11.93
CA PHE A 106 23.80 -4.64 -11.69
C PHE A 106 23.69 -5.14 -10.25
N SER A 107 23.11 -4.36 -9.33
CA SER A 107 22.93 -4.78 -7.94
C SER A 107 21.52 -5.30 -7.70
N GLU A 108 21.37 -6.27 -6.80
CA GLU A 108 20.05 -6.73 -6.32
C GLU A 108 19.53 -5.86 -5.16
N ALA A 109 20.39 -5.01 -4.58
CA ALA A 109 20.03 -4.02 -3.57
C ALA A 109 21.00 -2.83 -3.59
N PHE A 110 20.54 -1.62 -3.28
CA PHE A 110 21.43 -0.47 -3.10
C PHE A 110 20.91 0.52 -2.06
N PHE A 111 21.83 1.26 -1.46
CA PHE A 111 21.51 2.38 -0.57
C PHE A 111 21.58 3.70 -1.33
N ASP A 112 20.49 4.45 -1.31
CA ASP A 112 20.47 5.84 -1.77
C ASP A 112 20.65 6.79 -0.59
N ASN A 113 21.80 7.45 -0.54
CA ASN A 113 22.12 8.43 0.48
C ASN A 113 21.23 9.68 0.42
N ARG A 114 20.63 10.01 -0.74
CA ARG A 114 19.76 11.20 -0.87
C ARG A 114 18.42 10.99 -0.19
N THR A 115 17.87 9.79 -0.32
CA THR A 115 16.56 9.42 0.25
C THR A 115 16.70 8.61 1.55
N GLN A 116 17.92 8.30 2.00
CA GLN A 116 18.20 7.46 3.16
C GLN A 116 17.43 6.12 3.09
N THR A 117 17.37 5.55 1.89
CA THR A 117 16.54 4.39 1.57
C THR A 117 17.38 3.27 0.98
N ILE A 118 17.16 2.06 1.49
CA ILE A 118 17.64 0.82 0.92
C ILE A 118 16.55 0.31 -0.02
N TYR A 119 16.90 0.13 -1.29
CA TYR A 119 16.04 -0.42 -2.34
C TYR A 119 16.53 -1.82 -2.73
#